data_AF-A0A6A6E3Z7-F1
#
_entry.id   AF-A0A6A6E3Z7-F1
#
_cell.length_a   1.000
_cell.length_b   1.000
_cell.length_c   1.000
_cell.angle_alpha   90.00
_cell.angle_beta   90.00
_cell.angle_gamma   90.00
#
_symmetry.space_group_name_H-M   'P 1'
#
loop_
_entity.id
_entity.type
_entity.pdbx_description
1 polymer ?
#
loop_
_entity_poly.entity_id
_entity_poly.type
_entity_poly.pdbx_seq_one_letter_code
_entity_poly.pdbx_strand_id
1 'polypeptide(L)'
;MASSTASKRERDRISIKNHPKFRKLLVERNINTAPSPDPGRDRLKKELNNDHPYKPTKDAERLWRADLEKCKKCNEAVYQRTTMMSFLNRHNLGAVLDYACEETWQNDPGSSLPRSNVAEQKKLSKPKPDLAVTFTTELLLPDYEDRLALERLGFLQTHMCPEGREDSQIERAFHFFFVEAKGKGASRDPKEAQLQNLNSASLALHNIYCFMREAGEEARFFEQVRVFSATAAYDHFSVRIHRPDRVNDLKTIYQDYPVKFSFDNWESINPGDAYSSAKTTKIVYHILFDYGVNKLLPLLRDCTRKLLKIKLGQISPPRFHTYYNSLGLRAGTAQQTQQAGNGTNISGSQGKRTADQSFASIASEPRKRLQRMSVMSSQ
;
A
#
# COMPACT_ATOMS: atom_id res chain seq x y z
N MET A 1 7.46 27.01 -21.65
CA MET A 1 7.06 26.16 -22.80
C MET A 1 6.70 24.70 -22.45
N ALA A 2 6.62 24.28 -21.17
CA ALA A 2 6.27 22.89 -20.79
C ALA A 2 4.75 22.56 -20.80
N SER A 3 3.88 23.57 -20.95
CA SER A 3 2.43 23.42 -20.78
C SER A 3 1.69 22.78 -21.97
N SER A 4 2.25 22.78 -23.19
CA SER A 4 1.54 22.29 -24.38
C SER A 4 1.74 20.79 -24.66
N THR A 5 2.84 20.19 -24.16
CA THR A 5 3.16 18.77 -24.39
C THR A 5 2.48 17.84 -23.39
N ALA A 6 2.27 18.27 -22.14
CA ALA A 6 1.53 17.50 -21.13
C ALA A 6 0.05 17.31 -21.53
N SER A 7 -0.62 18.39 -22.00
CA SER A 7 -2.03 18.34 -22.43
C SER A 7 -2.25 17.56 -23.72
N LYS A 8 -1.21 17.40 -24.56
CA LYS A 8 -1.25 16.54 -25.74
C LYS A 8 -1.15 15.06 -25.36
N ARG A 9 -0.24 14.71 -24.42
CA ARG A 9 -0.04 13.32 -23.94
C ARG A 9 -1.25 12.75 -23.19
N GLU A 10 -2.06 13.58 -22.56
CA GLU A 10 -3.27 13.14 -21.84
C GLU A 10 -4.45 12.87 -22.79
N ARG A 11 -4.51 13.60 -23.92
CA ARG A 11 -5.51 13.38 -24.98
C ARG A 11 -5.34 12.05 -25.73
N ASP A 12 -4.15 11.46 -25.67
CA ASP A 12 -3.85 10.17 -26.30
C ASP A 12 -4.20 8.96 -25.41
N ARG A 13 -4.74 9.19 -24.20
CA ARG A 13 -5.17 8.14 -23.29
C ARG A 13 -6.62 7.75 -23.51
N ILE A 14 -6.89 6.44 -23.53
CA ILE A 14 -8.25 5.90 -23.49
C ILE A 14 -8.75 6.00 -22.05
N SER A 15 -9.73 6.89 -21.86
CA SER A 15 -10.49 7.01 -20.61
C SER A 15 -11.45 5.83 -20.42
N ILE A 16 -11.74 5.52 -19.16
CA ILE A 16 -12.76 4.53 -18.79
C ILE A 16 -14.10 4.79 -19.46
N LYS A 17 -14.47 6.06 -19.71
CA LYS A 17 -15.72 6.46 -20.38
C LYS A 17 -15.91 5.80 -21.77
N ASN A 18 -14.84 5.31 -22.39
CA ASN A 18 -14.91 4.48 -23.59
C ASN A 18 -14.76 2.99 -23.23
N HIS A 19 -15.80 2.40 -22.62
CA HIS A 19 -15.73 1.05 -22.03
C HIS A 19 -15.22 -0.01 -23.02
N PRO A 20 -15.69 -0.07 -24.28
CA PRO A 20 -15.24 -1.10 -25.20
C PRO A 20 -13.74 -1.01 -25.51
N LYS A 21 -13.24 0.21 -25.77
CA LYS A 21 -11.80 0.42 -26.04
C LYS A 21 -10.96 0.22 -24.79
N PHE A 22 -11.42 0.69 -23.63
CA PHE A 22 -10.74 0.51 -22.36
C PHE A 22 -10.60 -0.98 -22.02
N ARG A 23 -11.71 -1.74 -22.10
CA ARG A 23 -11.73 -3.19 -21.89
C ARG A 23 -10.81 -3.93 -22.86
N LYS A 24 -10.85 -3.57 -24.15
CA LYS A 24 -9.96 -4.16 -25.16
C LYS A 24 -8.48 -3.94 -24.79
N LEU A 25 -8.12 -2.72 -24.42
CA LEU A 25 -6.75 -2.36 -24.02
C LEU A 25 -6.28 -3.05 -22.72
N LEU A 26 -7.19 -3.40 -21.80
CA LEU A 26 -6.87 -4.24 -20.65
C LEU A 26 -6.51 -5.67 -21.09
N VAL A 27 -7.32 -6.26 -21.99
CA VAL A 27 -7.05 -7.61 -22.52
C VAL A 27 -5.73 -7.65 -23.28
N GLU A 28 -5.46 -6.64 -24.11
CA GLU A 28 -4.18 -6.49 -24.82
C GLU A 28 -2.98 -6.41 -23.84
N ARG A 29 -3.19 -6.00 -22.59
CA ARG A 29 -2.18 -5.93 -21.53
C ARG A 29 -2.12 -7.16 -20.62
N ASN A 30 -2.64 -8.30 -21.08
CA ASN A 30 -2.72 -9.54 -20.30
C ASN A 30 -3.53 -9.40 -19.01
N ILE A 31 -4.60 -8.61 -19.03
CA ILE A 31 -5.53 -8.48 -17.91
C ILE A 31 -6.86 -9.15 -18.28
N ASN A 32 -7.25 -10.18 -17.53
CA ASN A 32 -8.53 -10.84 -17.67
C ASN A 32 -9.66 -9.88 -17.29
N THR A 33 -10.60 -9.69 -18.22
CA THR A 33 -11.78 -8.84 -17.99
C THR A 33 -13.03 -9.65 -17.65
N ALA A 34 -12.88 -10.95 -17.47
CA ALA A 34 -13.90 -11.87 -16.98
C ALA A 34 -13.41 -12.54 -15.70
N PRO A 35 -14.30 -12.89 -14.75
CA PRO A 35 -13.93 -13.62 -13.56
C PRO A 35 -13.29 -14.96 -13.93
N SER A 36 -12.27 -15.34 -13.16
CA SER A 36 -11.58 -16.62 -13.26
C SER A 36 -11.35 -17.14 -11.83
N PRO A 37 -11.78 -18.37 -11.49
CA PRO A 37 -11.65 -18.89 -10.12
C PRO A 37 -10.22 -18.77 -9.59
N ASP A 38 -10.05 -18.23 -8.38
CA ASP A 38 -8.74 -18.25 -7.70
C ASP A 38 -8.60 -19.56 -6.92
N PRO A 39 -7.62 -20.43 -7.24
CA PRO A 39 -7.41 -21.70 -6.53
C PRO A 39 -7.17 -21.52 -5.03
N GLY A 40 -6.62 -20.37 -4.62
CA GLY A 40 -6.38 -20.03 -3.23
C GLY A 40 -7.57 -19.39 -2.51
N ARG A 41 -8.65 -19.04 -3.23
CA ARG A 41 -9.76 -18.24 -2.70
C ARG A 41 -10.43 -18.91 -1.51
N ASP A 42 -10.88 -20.14 -1.68
CA ASP A 42 -11.71 -20.80 -0.67
C ASP A 42 -10.90 -21.13 0.59
N ARG A 43 -9.63 -21.52 0.42
CA ARG A 43 -8.67 -21.66 1.52
C ARG A 43 -8.50 -20.33 2.25
N LEU A 44 -8.20 -19.26 1.52
CA LEU A 44 -8.03 -17.94 2.12
C LEU A 44 -9.32 -17.48 2.82
N LYS A 45 -10.48 -17.71 2.20
CA LYS A 45 -11.78 -17.32 2.76
C LYS A 45 -12.06 -18.04 4.06
N LYS A 46 -11.71 -19.32 4.15
CA LYS A 46 -11.79 -20.11 5.39
C LYS A 46 -10.83 -19.59 6.46
N GLU A 47 -9.58 -19.30 6.10
CA GLU A 47 -8.57 -18.75 7.02
C GLU A 47 -8.95 -17.37 7.57
N LEU A 48 -9.60 -16.56 6.74
CA LEU A 48 -10.05 -15.21 7.08
C LEU A 48 -11.44 -15.20 7.74
N ASN A 49 -12.13 -16.34 7.86
CA ASN A 49 -13.47 -16.42 8.47
C ASN A 49 -13.43 -16.46 10.00
N ASN A 50 -12.52 -15.71 10.60
CA ASN A 50 -12.46 -15.58 12.05
C ASN A 50 -13.53 -14.60 12.54
N ASP A 51 -13.84 -14.67 13.83
CA ASP A 51 -14.72 -13.67 14.42
C ASP A 51 -14.07 -12.29 14.40
N HIS A 52 -14.85 -11.34 13.94
CA HIS A 52 -14.41 -9.96 13.86
C HIS A 52 -14.57 -9.30 15.23
N PRO A 53 -13.52 -8.69 15.81
CA PRO A 53 -13.59 -8.13 17.15
C PRO A 53 -14.53 -6.93 17.23
N TYR A 54 -14.71 -6.18 16.14
CA TYR A 54 -15.67 -5.08 16.09
C TYR A 54 -17.08 -5.60 15.93
N LYS A 55 -17.92 -5.26 16.92
CA LYS A 55 -19.36 -5.31 16.85
C LYS A 55 -19.85 -3.86 16.86
N PRO A 56 -20.41 -3.32 15.77
CA PRO A 56 -20.88 -1.94 15.78
C PRO A 56 -21.98 -1.78 16.83
N THR A 57 -21.98 -0.65 17.51
CA THR A 57 -23.05 -0.30 18.44
C THR A 57 -24.35 -0.04 17.67
N LYS A 58 -25.50 -0.12 18.36
CA LYS A 58 -26.80 0.23 17.75
C LYS A 58 -26.79 1.65 17.18
N ASP A 59 -26.13 2.59 17.85
CA ASP A 59 -25.98 3.96 17.37
C ASP A 59 -25.08 4.06 16.13
N ALA A 60 -23.98 3.31 16.07
CA ALA A 60 -23.11 3.27 14.88
C ALA A 60 -23.87 2.72 13.66
N GLU A 61 -24.66 1.65 13.83
CA GLU A 61 -25.54 1.14 12.76
C GLU A 61 -26.64 2.13 12.38
N ARG A 62 -27.20 2.89 13.33
CA ARG A 62 -28.18 3.94 13.03
C ARG A 62 -27.55 5.06 12.20
N LEU A 63 -26.35 5.54 12.59
CA LEU A 63 -25.62 6.58 11.86
C LEU A 63 -25.23 6.11 10.46
N TRP A 64 -24.74 4.88 10.33
CA TRP A 64 -24.45 4.27 9.03
C TRP A 64 -25.67 4.25 8.11
N ARG A 65 -26.84 3.81 8.61
CA ARG A 65 -28.08 3.83 7.81
C ARG A 65 -28.47 5.25 7.43
N ALA A 66 -28.36 6.22 8.33
CA ALA A 66 -28.63 7.61 8.02
C ALA A 66 -27.71 8.16 6.93
N ASP A 67 -26.42 7.81 6.96
CA ASP A 67 -25.45 8.16 5.92
C ASP A 67 -25.80 7.51 4.59
N LEU A 68 -26.18 6.23 4.56
CA LEU A 68 -26.65 5.56 3.34
C LEU A 68 -27.91 6.22 2.76
N GLU A 69 -28.90 6.56 3.59
CA GLU A 69 -30.11 7.29 3.14
C GLU A 69 -29.77 8.67 2.58
N LYS A 70 -28.78 9.36 3.15
CA LYS A 70 -28.27 10.61 2.60
C LYS A 70 -27.58 10.38 1.25
N CYS A 71 -26.75 9.34 1.14
CA CYS A 71 -26.06 8.97 -0.09
C CYS A 71 -27.02 8.68 -1.25
N LYS A 72 -28.21 8.13 -0.98
CA LYS A 72 -29.27 7.95 -2.01
C LYS A 72 -29.66 9.24 -2.72
N LYS A 73 -29.51 10.38 -2.07
CA LYS A 73 -29.94 11.70 -2.56
C LYS A 73 -28.77 12.59 -2.97
N CYS A 74 -27.53 12.20 -2.66
CA CYS A 74 -26.33 13.00 -2.85
C CYS A 74 -25.41 12.47 -3.97
N ASN A 75 -24.32 13.19 -4.23
CA ASN A 75 -23.25 12.77 -5.13
C ASN A 75 -22.26 11.81 -4.45
N GLU A 76 -21.37 11.24 -5.25
CA GLU A 76 -20.33 10.27 -4.84
C GLU A 76 -19.44 10.76 -3.69
N ALA A 77 -19.12 12.06 -3.68
CA ALA A 77 -18.28 12.68 -2.65
C ALA A 77 -18.88 12.63 -1.24
N VAL A 78 -20.21 12.50 -1.10
CA VAL A 78 -20.82 12.28 0.23
C VAL A 78 -20.53 10.85 0.69
N TYR A 79 -20.72 9.86 -0.17
CA TYR A 79 -20.44 8.45 0.15
C TYR A 79 -18.96 8.23 0.53
N GLN A 80 -18.05 8.83 -0.23
CA GLN A 80 -16.61 8.76 0.03
C GLN A 80 -16.25 9.33 1.41
N ARG A 81 -16.86 10.47 1.81
CA ARG A 81 -16.52 11.14 3.08
C ARG A 81 -17.22 10.56 4.31
N THR A 82 -18.33 9.83 4.14
CA THR A 82 -19.09 9.25 5.25
C THR A 82 -18.92 7.73 5.31
N THR A 83 -19.67 7.01 4.48
CA THR A 83 -19.78 5.53 4.50
C THR A 83 -18.43 4.86 4.25
N MET A 84 -17.67 5.34 3.27
CA MET A 84 -16.36 4.78 2.94
C MET A 84 -15.35 4.93 4.09
N MET A 85 -15.26 6.12 4.66
CA MET A 85 -14.41 6.36 5.83
C MET A 85 -14.86 5.57 7.06
N SER A 86 -16.16 5.31 7.19
CA SER A 86 -16.70 4.52 8.29
C SER A 86 -16.31 3.05 8.20
N PHE A 87 -16.42 2.40 7.03
CA PHE A 87 -16.04 0.99 6.91
C PHE A 87 -14.53 0.77 6.88
N LEU A 88 -13.77 1.77 6.40
CA LEU A 88 -12.31 1.74 6.47
C LEU A 88 -11.84 1.71 7.93
N ASN A 89 -12.66 2.26 8.82
CA ASN A 89 -12.40 2.33 10.23
C ASN A 89 -11.05 3.03 10.51
N ARG A 90 -10.86 4.22 9.91
CA ARG A 90 -9.55 4.90 9.82
C ARG A 90 -8.79 5.04 11.14
N HIS A 91 -9.50 5.11 12.27
CA HIS A 91 -8.87 5.22 13.59
C HIS A 91 -8.16 3.93 14.03
N ASN A 92 -8.50 2.79 13.42
CA ASN A 92 -7.93 1.49 13.71
C ASN A 92 -6.83 1.06 12.73
N LEU A 93 -6.51 1.86 11.70
CA LEU A 93 -5.40 1.56 10.78
C LEU A 93 -4.03 1.56 11.49
N GLY A 94 -3.91 2.32 12.58
CA GLY A 94 -2.70 2.41 13.40
C GLY A 94 -1.53 3.02 12.61
N ALA A 95 -0.30 2.68 13.02
CA ALA A 95 0.93 3.07 12.31
C ALA A 95 1.29 2.11 11.16
N VAL A 96 0.48 1.07 10.92
CA VAL A 96 0.82 -0.03 10.00
C VAL A 96 0.30 0.23 8.60
N LEU A 97 -0.91 0.74 8.50
CA LEU A 97 -1.58 1.00 7.24
C LEU A 97 -1.79 2.50 7.08
N ASP A 98 -1.63 2.97 5.84
CA ASP A 98 -2.01 4.31 5.43
C ASP A 98 -2.98 4.22 4.25
N TYR A 99 -3.58 5.35 3.86
CA TYR A 99 -4.48 5.41 2.73
C TYR A 99 -4.31 6.70 1.92
N ALA A 100 -4.51 6.57 0.61
CA ALA A 100 -4.59 7.68 -0.32
C ALA A 100 -6.02 7.79 -0.86
N CYS A 101 -6.52 9.02 -1.00
CA CYS A 101 -7.84 9.29 -1.55
C CYS A 101 -7.71 10.09 -2.84
N GLU A 102 -8.29 9.56 -3.93
CA GLU A 102 -8.33 10.25 -5.23
C GLU A 102 -6.93 10.63 -5.78
N GLU A 103 -5.87 9.93 -5.39
CA GLU A 103 -4.52 10.20 -5.87
C GLU A 103 -4.28 9.54 -7.23
N THR A 104 -3.76 10.33 -8.18
CA THR A 104 -3.48 9.82 -9.53
C THR A 104 -2.13 9.15 -9.56
N TRP A 105 -2.10 7.89 -9.95
CA TRP A 105 -0.85 7.15 -10.06
C TRP A 105 -0.02 7.62 -11.25
N GLN A 106 1.28 7.74 -11.05
CA GLN A 106 2.25 8.20 -12.03
C GLN A 106 2.71 7.10 -12.98
N ASN A 107 2.68 5.85 -12.53
CA ASN A 107 3.08 4.70 -13.35
C ASN A 107 2.08 4.47 -14.49
N ASP A 108 2.59 4.08 -15.65
CA ASP A 108 1.76 3.66 -16.77
C ASP A 108 1.17 2.26 -16.50
N PRO A 109 -0.14 2.04 -16.72
CA PRO A 109 -0.74 0.72 -16.55
C PRO A 109 -0.16 -0.32 -17.52
N GLY A 110 0.30 -1.44 -16.95
CA GLY A 110 0.63 -2.66 -17.67
C GLY A 110 1.79 -2.50 -18.65
N SER A 111 3.03 -2.59 -18.16
CA SER A 111 4.21 -2.75 -19.02
C SER A 111 4.26 -4.13 -19.73
N SER A 112 3.26 -5.00 -19.51
CA SER A 112 2.94 -6.18 -20.30
C SER A 112 2.35 -5.77 -21.65
N LEU A 113 3.12 -5.07 -22.48
CA LEU A 113 2.69 -4.83 -23.85
C LEU A 113 2.64 -6.16 -24.61
N PRO A 114 1.80 -6.35 -25.63
CA PRO A 114 1.95 -7.45 -26.58
C PRO A 114 2.92 -7.05 -27.71
N ARG A 115 3.68 -8.01 -28.25
CA ARG A 115 4.76 -7.81 -29.27
C ARG A 115 4.35 -7.04 -30.52
N SER A 116 3.09 -7.05 -30.91
CA SER A 116 2.70 -6.76 -32.30
C SER A 116 2.41 -5.30 -32.65
N ASN A 117 2.32 -4.36 -31.71
CA ASN A 117 1.68 -3.07 -32.01
C ASN A 117 2.44 -1.80 -31.55
N VAL A 118 3.77 -1.76 -31.52
CA VAL A 118 4.54 -0.63 -30.92
C VAL A 118 4.27 0.74 -31.58
N ALA A 119 3.75 0.80 -32.81
CA ALA A 119 3.76 2.02 -33.63
C ALA A 119 2.77 3.13 -33.22
N GLU A 120 1.61 2.87 -32.58
CA GLU A 120 0.66 3.93 -32.15
C GLU A 120 -0.19 3.51 -30.93
N GLN A 121 0.44 3.05 -29.85
CA GLN A 121 -0.31 2.50 -28.72
C GLN A 121 -0.89 3.57 -27.81
N LYS A 122 -2.20 3.80 -27.95
CA LYS A 122 -2.98 4.55 -26.96
C LYS A 122 -2.80 3.92 -25.58
N LYS A 123 -2.53 4.75 -24.58
CA LYS A 123 -2.35 4.31 -23.20
C LYS A 123 -3.69 4.27 -22.48
N LEU A 124 -3.84 3.40 -21.49
CA LEU A 124 -4.97 3.52 -20.56
C LEU A 124 -4.81 4.81 -19.75
N SER A 125 -5.94 5.38 -19.29
CA SER A 125 -5.89 6.40 -18.25
C SER A 125 -5.16 5.86 -17.02
N LYS A 126 -4.38 6.73 -16.37
CA LYS A 126 -3.71 6.40 -15.11
C LYS A 126 -4.76 6.02 -14.05
N PRO A 127 -4.50 5.05 -13.16
CA PRO A 127 -5.40 4.77 -12.07
C PRO A 127 -5.53 5.98 -11.15
N LYS A 128 -6.74 6.18 -10.67
CA LYS A 128 -7.09 7.20 -9.68
C LYS A 128 -8.21 6.61 -8.81
N PRO A 129 -7.88 5.64 -7.93
CA PRO A 129 -8.87 5.04 -7.06
C PRO A 129 -9.41 6.08 -6.08
N ASP A 130 -10.70 5.99 -5.73
CA ASP A 130 -11.29 6.88 -4.72
C ASP A 130 -10.66 6.66 -3.34
N LEU A 131 -10.26 5.42 -3.08
CA LEU A 131 -9.47 5.02 -1.93
C LEU A 131 -8.47 3.94 -2.33
N ALA A 132 -7.23 4.07 -1.89
CA ALA A 132 -6.24 3.02 -1.93
C ALA A 132 -5.59 2.87 -0.56
N VAL A 133 -5.60 1.66 -0.01
CA VAL A 133 -4.93 1.31 1.27
C VAL A 133 -3.60 0.63 0.96
N THR A 134 -2.61 0.96 1.77
CA THR A 134 -1.20 0.64 1.55
C THR A 134 -0.49 0.44 2.89
N PHE A 135 0.72 -0.11 2.86
CA PHE A 135 1.56 -0.20 4.05
C PHE A 135 2.34 1.10 4.24
N THR A 136 2.67 1.43 5.49
CA THR A 136 3.67 2.46 5.76
C THR A 136 5.06 1.93 5.42
N THR A 137 5.90 2.77 4.82
CA THR A 137 7.30 2.39 4.52
C THR A 137 8.07 2.07 5.79
N GLU A 138 7.77 2.74 6.91
CA GLU A 138 8.38 2.47 8.21
C GLU A 138 8.14 1.04 8.69
N LEU A 139 6.93 0.48 8.50
CA LEU A 139 6.66 -0.90 8.90
C LEU A 139 7.22 -1.91 7.92
N LEU A 140 7.25 -1.58 6.63
CA LEU A 140 7.91 -2.42 5.64
C LEU A 140 9.43 -2.49 5.89
N LEU A 141 10.03 -1.35 6.22
CA LEU A 141 11.46 -1.16 6.47
C LEU A 141 11.67 -0.41 7.79
N PRO A 142 11.66 -1.11 8.93
CA PRO A 142 11.86 -0.45 10.22
C PRO A 142 13.27 0.09 10.40
N ASP A 143 14.26 -0.58 9.79
CA ASP A 143 15.64 -0.15 9.83
C ASP A 143 15.83 1.09 8.94
N TYR A 144 16.43 2.14 9.52
CA TYR A 144 16.66 3.40 8.84
C TYR A 144 17.65 3.27 7.68
N GLU A 145 18.68 2.43 7.82
CA GLU A 145 19.68 2.20 6.77
C GLU A 145 19.06 1.46 5.58
N ASP A 146 18.14 0.53 5.82
CA ASP A 146 17.37 -0.14 4.77
C ASP A 146 16.51 0.86 3.97
N ARG A 147 15.91 1.83 4.66
CA ARG A 147 15.15 2.92 4.00
C ARG A 147 16.06 3.79 3.14
N LEU A 148 17.21 4.21 3.66
CA LEU A 148 18.21 4.98 2.89
C LEU A 148 18.75 4.19 1.70
N ALA A 149 18.95 2.89 1.85
CA ALA A 149 19.37 2.01 0.76
C ALA A 149 18.33 1.94 -0.35
N LEU A 150 17.04 1.82 0.01
CA LEU A 150 15.95 1.86 -0.95
C LEU A 150 15.92 3.20 -1.72
N GLU A 151 16.26 4.32 -1.06
CA GLU A 151 16.37 5.62 -1.72
C GLU A 151 17.38 5.63 -2.88
N ARG A 152 18.44 4.83 -2.78
CA ARG A 152 19.48 4.70 -3.82
C ARG A 152 19.04 3.85 -4.99
N LEU A 153 18.06 2.97 -4.78
CA LEU A 153 17.56 2.08 -5.83
C LEU A 153 16.54 2.72 -6.77
N GLY A 154 16.24 4.02 -6.62
CA GLY A 154 15.53 4.90 -7.58
C GLY A 154 14.33 4.31 -8.34
N PHE A 155 14.59 3.44 -9.31
CA PHE A 155 13.58 2.75 -10.12
C PHE A 155 12.59 1.90 -9.30
N LEU A 156 12.97 1.35 -8.15
CA LEU A 156 12.07 0.52 -7.34
C LEU A 156 11.05 1.33 -6.53
N GLN A 157 11.35 2.61 -6.30
CA GLN A 157 10.48 3.47 -5.50
C GLN A 157 9.16 3.76 -6.19
N THR A 158 9.20 3.97 -7.51
CA THR A 158 7.98 4.21 -8.30
C THR A 158 7.08 2.98 -8.32
N HIS A 159 7.64 1.78 -8.17
CA HIS A 159 6.84 0.57 -7.99
C HIS A 159 6.21 0.49 -6.59
N MET A 160 6.95 0.85 -5.54
CA MET A 160 6.40 0.85 -4.18
C MET A 160 5.31 1.90 -3.97
N CYS A 161 5.53 3.12 -4.45
CA CYS A 161 4.62 4.24 -4.31
C CYS A 161 4.24 4.79 -5.70
N PRO A 162 3.22 4.20 -6.37
CA PRO A 162 2.87 4.57 -7.74
C PRO A 162 2.36 6.00 -7.89
N GLU A 163 1.85 6.64 -6.85
CA GLU A 163 1.37 8.05 -6.82
C GLU A 163 2.49 9.09 -6.86
N GLY A 164 3.74 8.70 -6.59
CA GLY A 164 4.90 9.59 -6.62
C GLY A 164 5.26 10.20 -5.26
N ARG A 165 6.21 11.16 -5.27
CA ARG A 165 6.66 11.92 -4.08
C ARG A 165 6.10 13.33 -4.16
N GLU A 166 5.48 13.82 -3.09
CA GLU A 166 5.29 15.27 -2.89
C GLU A 166 6.47 15.87 -2.11
N ASP A 167 6.95 15.22 -1.04
CA ASP A 167 7.90 15.82 -0.08
C ASP A 167 9.17 15.00 0.21
N SER A 168 9.73 14.31 -0.79
CA SER A 168 10.98 13.50 -0.69
C SER A 168 10.98 12.30 0.25
N GLN A 169 9.98 12.13 1.14
CA GLN A 169 9.81 10.92 1.94
C GLN A 169 8.79 9.99 1.30
N ILE A 170 9.12 8.70 1.20
CA ILE A 170 8.18 7.67 0.79
C ILE A 170 7.47 7.20 2.06
N GLU A 171 6.29 7.72 2.34
CA GLU A 171 5.52 7.28 3.51
C GLU A 171 4.72 6.01 3.22
N ARG A 172 4.34 5.79 1.96
CA ARG A 172 3.44 4.72 1.51
C ARG A 172 4.16 3.69 0.62
N ALA A 173 3.84 2.42 0.83
CA ALA A 173 4.44 1.30 0.11
C ALA A 173 3.45 0.16 -0.16
N PHE A 174 3.37 -0.24 -1.44
CA PHE A 174 2.57 -1.36 -1.94
C PHE A 174 1.08 -1.27 -1.58
N HIS A 175 0.34 -0.57 -2.42
CA HIS A 175 -1.12 -0.58 -2.33
C HIS A 175 -1.68 -1.98 -2.59
N PHE A 176 -2.64 -2.40 -1.79
CA PHE A 176 -3.19 -3.76 -1.87
C PHE A 176 -4.71 -3.85 -1.70
N PHE A 177 -5.39 -2.76 -1.32
CA PHE A 177 -6.85 -2.68 -1.29
C PHE A 177 -7.33 -1.37 -1.90
N PHE A 178 -8.30 -1.44 -2.81
CA PHE A 178 -8.81 -0.28 -3.55
C PHE A 178 -10.32 -0.18 -3.44
N VAL A 179 -10.87 1.02 -3.46
CA VAL A 179 -12.32 1.24 -3.55
C VAL A 179 -12.62 2.21 -4.67
N GLU A 180 -13.65 1.88 -5.44
CA GLU A 180 -14.33 2.78 -6.36
C GLU A 180 -15.75 2.95 -5.85
N ALA A 181 -16.07 4.14 -5.36
CA ALA A 181 -17.41 4.51 -4.95
C ALA A 181 -18.25 4.88 -6.18
N LYS A 182 -19.57 4.72 -6.08
CA LYS A 182 -20.51 5.18 -7.11
C LYS A 182 -21.66 5.94 -6.50
N GLY A 183 -21.90 7.13 -7.05
CA GLY A 183 -23.06 7.96 -6.70
C GLY A 183 -24.38 7.52 -7.36
N LYS A 184 -25.48 8.21 -7.00
CA LYS A 184 -26.85 7.95 -7.46
C LYS A 184 -26.98 7.74 -8.99
N GLY A 185 -26.27 8.55 -9.79
CA GLY A 185 -26.33 8.51 -11.26
C GLY A 185 -25.57 7.35 -11.91
N ALA A 186 -24.62 6.73 -11.20
CA ALA A 186 -23.79 5.64 -11.72
C ALA A 186 -24.26 4.25 -11.23
N SER A 187 -25.29 4.19 -10.37
CA SER A 187 -25.80 2.97 -9.73
C SER A 187 -26.33 1.90 -10.70
N ARG A 188 -26.57 2.22 -11.98
CA ARG A 188 -27.13 1.24 -12.95
C ARG A 188 -26.11 0.37 -13.66
N ASP A 189 -24.82 0.76 -13.70
CA ASP A 189 -23.79 -0.10 -14.29
C ASP A 189 -22.48 -0.05 -13.50
N PRO A 190 -22.22 -1.04 -12.61
CA PRO A 190 -20.97 -1.09 -11.85
C PRO A 190 -19.75 -1.38 -12.74
N LYS A 191 -19.92 -1.62 -14.05
CA LYS A 191 -18.82 -1.92 -14.96
C LYS A 191 -17.73 -0.87 -14.99
N GLU A 192 -18.06 0.43 -14.91
CA GLU A 192 -17.02 1.48 -14.86
C GLU A 192 -16.11 1.30 -13.64
N ALA A 193 -16.72 1.22 -12.45
CA ALA A 193 -16.03 1.01 -11.18
C ALA A 193 -15.17 -0.27 -11.22
N GLN A 194 -15.74 -1.32 -11.80
CA GLN A 194 -15.11 -2.63 -11.89
C GLN A 194 -13.90 -2.63 -12.82
N LEU A 195 -13.97 -1.90 -13.95
CA LEU A 195 -12.86 -1.75 -14.89
C LEU A 195 -11.77 -0.81 -14.35
N GLN A 196 -12.15 0.25 -13.62
CA GLN A 196 -11.19 1.11 -12.90
C GLN A 196 -10.45 0.30 -11.82
N ASN A 197 -11.19 -0.43 -10.99
CA ASN A 197 -10.62 -1.34 -9.99
C ASN A 197 -9.68 -2.37 -10.61
N LEU A 198 -10.05 -2.94 -11.76
CA LEU A 198 -9.20 -3.89 -12.48
C LEU A 198 -7.90 -3.25 -12.97
N ASN A 199 -7.96 -2.00 -13.46
CA ASN A 199 -6.79 -1.22 -13.84
C ASN A 199 -5.88 -0.97 -12.62
N SER A 200 -6.43 -0.47 -11.51
CA SER A 200 -5.70 -0.22 -10.26
C SER A 200 -5.04 -1.49 -9.69
N ALA A 201 -5.82 -2.57 -9.56
CA ALA A 201 -5.34 -3.84 -9.03
C ALA A 201 -4.25 -4.48 -9.91
N SER A 202 -4.40 -4.42 -11.24
CA SER A 202 -3.38 -4.95 -12.15
C SER A 202 -2.06 -4.19 -12.07
N LEU A 203 -2.10 -2.86 -11.93
CA LEU A 203 -0.89 -2.06 -11.77
C LEU A 203 -0.24 -2.27 -10.39
N ALA A 204 -1.04 -2.44 -9.33
CA ALA A 204 -0.52 -2.80 -8.02
C ALA A 204 0.19 -4.16 -8.03
N LEU A 205 -0.43 -5.18 -8.63
CA LEU A 205 0.18 -6.51 -8.78
C LEU A 205 1.43 -6.47 -9.65
N HIS A 206 1.43 -5.69 -10.73
CA HIS A 206 2.62 -5.47 -11.56
C HIS A 206 3.77 -4.85 -10.76
N ASN A 207 3.48 -3.84 -9.94
CA ASN A 207 4.48 -3.22 -9.10
C ASN A 207 5.07 -4.20 -8.08
N ILE A 208 4.24 -5.02 -7.43
CA ILE A 208 4.70 -6.07 -6.52
C ILE A 208 5.52 -7.12 -7.29
N TYR A 209 5.09 -7.51 -8.50
CA TYR A 209 5.81 -8.45 -9.35
C TYR A 209 7.23 -7.97 -9.67
N CYS A 210 7.37 -6.73 -10.15
CA CYS A 210 8.66 -6.16 -10.49
C CYS A 210 9.62 -6.24 -9.28
N PHE A 211 9.10 -5.95 -8.09
CA PHE A 211 9.87 -6.00 -6.87
C PHE A 211 10.25 -7.43 -6.47
N MET A 212 9.30 -8.36 -6.47
CA MET A 212 9.54 -9.77 -6.11
C MET A 212 10.40 -10.52 -7.13
N ARG A 213 10.29 -10.18 -8.41
CA ARG A 213 11.15 -10.72 -9.46
C ARG A 213 12.61 -10.34 -9.23
N GLU A 214 12.90 -9.06 -8.96
CA GLU A 214 14.26 -8.61 -8.70
C GLU A 214 14.88 -9.26 -7.44
N ALA A 215 14.04 -9.72 -6.51
CA ALA A 215 14.47 -10.49 -5.33
C ALA A 215 14.58 -12.01 -5.59
N GLY A 216 14.24 -12.50 -6.78
CA GLY A 216 14.15 -13.93 -7.09
C GLY A 216 13.06 -14.67 -6.31
N GLU A 217 11.95 -13.99 -6.00
CA GLU A 217 10.81 -14.51 -5.22
C GLU A 217 9.56 -14.71 -6.11
N GLU A 218 9.74 -14.89 -7.42
CA GLU A 218 8.64 -15.04 -8.38
C GLU A 218 7.67 -16.17 -8.01
N ALA A 219 8.17 -17.31 -7.53
CA ALA A 219 7.33 -18.46 -7.19
C ALA A 219 6.31 -18.09 -6.10
N ARG A 220 6.75 -17.43 -5.03
CA ARG A 220 5.87 -16.97 -3.95
C ARG A 220 4.93 -15.85 -4.43
N PHE A 221 5.38 -15.00 -5.36
CA PHE A 221 4.51 -13.99 -5.95
C PHE A 221 3.27 -14.64 -6.59
N PHE A 222 3.45 -15.62 -7.46
CA PHE A 222 2.32 -16.31 -8.11
C PHE A 222 1.42 -17.05 -7.11
N GLU A 223 2.03 -17.70 -6.12
CA GLU A 223 1.32 -18.52 -5.16
C GLU A 223 0.53 -17.71 -4.12
N GLN A 224 1.12 -16.65 -3.57
CA GLN A 224 0.69 -16.06 -2.29
C GLN A 224 0.19 -14.61 -2.41
N VAL A 225 0.62 -13.86 -3.43
CA VAL A 225 0.24 -12.45 -3.56
C VAL A 225 -1.15 -12.31 -4.17
N ARG A 226 -1.97 -11.55 -3.48
CA ARG A 226 -3.31 -11.14 -3.86
C ARG A 226 -3.49 -9.66 -3.51
N VAL A 227 -4.31 -8.98 -4.27
CA VAL A 227 -4.79 -7.63 -3.92
C VAL A 227 -6.31 -7.62 -4.04
N PHE A 228 -6.97 -6.68 -3.38
CA PHE A 228 -8.42 -6.65 -3.28
C PHE A 228 -8.94 -5.33 -3.84
N SER A 229 -10.14 -5.37 -4.42
CA SER A 229 -10.82 -4.14 -4.83
C SER A 229 -12.29 -4.21 -4.47
N ALA A 230 -12.87 -3.11 -4.01
CA ALA A 230 -14.29 -2.97 -3.76
C ALA A 230 -14.94 -2.00 -4.75
N THR A 231 -16.13 -2.38 -5.21
CA THR A 231 -17.09 -1.43 -5.80
C THR A 231 -18.15 -1.18 -4.75
N ALA A 232 -18.36 0.08 -4.42
CA ALA A 232 -19.18 0.48 -3.29
C ALA A 232 -20.19 1.56 -3.70
N ALA A 233 -21.45 1.36 -3.36
CA ALA A 233 -22.54 2.31 -3.57
C ALA A 233 -23.42 2.33 -2.33
N TYR A 234 -24.51 3.12 -2.36
CA TYR A 234 -25.43 3.22 -1.22
C TYR A 234 -26.26 1.94 -0.98
N ASP A 235 -26.41 1.08 -1.99
CA ASP A 235 -27.20 -0.15 -1.96
C ASP A 235 -26.41 -1.43 -2.27
N HIS A 236 -25.14 -1.29 -2.63
CA HIS A 236 -24.31 -2.40 -3.08
C HIS A 236 -22.88 -2.28 -2.55
N PHE A 237 -22.30 -3.42 -2.17
CA PHE A 237 -20.87 -3.52 -1.85
C PHE A 237 -20.35 -4.86 -2.35
N SER A 238 -19.45 -4.86 -3.33
CA SER A 238 -18.82 -6.08 -3.85
C SER A 238 -17.32 -5.99 -3.81
N VAL A 239 -16.69 -7.06 -3.35
CA VAL A 239 -15.24 -7.22 -3.33
C VAL A 239 -14.81 -8.24 -4.36
N ARG A 240 -13.72 -7.94 -5.05
CA ARG A 240 -12.97 -8.88 -5.90
C ARG A 240 -11.59 -9.11 -5.32
N ILE A 241 -11.14 -10.34 -5.44
CA ILE A 241 -9.75 -10.73 -5.20
C ILE A 241 -9.03 -10.83 -6.53
N HIS A 242 -7.86 -10.22 -6.63
CA HIS A 242 -7.04 -10.18 -7.83
C HIS A 242 -5.74 -10.91 -7.59
N ARG A 243 -5.25 -11.59 -8.62
CA ARG A 243 -4.05 -12.41 -8.56
C ARG A 243 -3.24 -12.36 -9.84
N PRO A 244 -1.94 -12.65 -9.76
CA PRO A 244 -1.16 -13.03 -10.92
C PRO A 244 -1.41 -14.49 -11.31
N ASP A 245 -1.46 -14.75 -12.61
CA ASP A 245 -1.40 -16.08 -13.22
C ASP A 245 -0.14 -16.16 -14.10
N ARG A 246 0.52 -17.32 -14.09
CA ARG A 246 1.69 -17.55 -14.95
C ARG A 246 1.21 -17.88 -16.37
N VAL A 247 1.77 -17.20 -17.36
CA VAL A 247 1.52 -17.48 -18.78
C VAL A 247 2.65 -18.34 -19.31
N ASN A 248 2.31 -19.57 -19.71
CA ASN A 248 3.28 -20.51 -20.30
C ASN A 248 3.37 -20.41 -21.83
N ASP A 249 2.42 -19.72 -22.48
CA ASP A 249 2.43 -19.55 -23.93
C ASP A 249 3.20 -18.30 -24.37
N LEU A 250 4.45 -18.52 -24.79
CA LEU A 250 5.37 -17.49 -25.31
C LEU A 250 4.82 -16.73 -26.53
N LYS A 251 3.80 -17.25 -27.22
CA LYS A 251 3.17 -16.57 -28.37
C LYS A 251 2.29 -15.38 -27.96
N THR A 252 1.88 -15.33 -26.68
CA THR A 252 0.95 -14.33 -26.16
C THR A 252 1.61 -13.26 -25.29
N ILE A 253 2.90 -13.40 -24.96
CA ILE A 253 3.63 -12.48 -24.09
C ILE A 253 4.73 -11.71 -24.83
N TYR A 254 5.03 -10.51 -24.34
CA TYR A 254 6.19 -9.74 -24.77
C TYR A 254 7.33 -9.96 -23.79
N GLN A 255 8.50 -10.33 -24.32
CA GLN A 255 9.72 -10.57 -23.55
C GLN A 255 9.54 -11.64 -22.45
N ASP A 256 10.42 -11.61 -21.46
CA ASP A 256 10.42 -12.42 -20.24
C ASP A 256 9.41 -11.89 -19.20
N TYR A 257 8.19 -11.55 -19.64
CA TYR A 257 7.10 -11.10 -18.77
C TYR A 257 5.97 -12.14 -18.74
N PRO A 258 6.13 -13.26 -18.01
CA PRO A 258 5.19 -14.38 -17.98
C PRO A 258 3.99 -14.13 -17.04
N VAL A 259 3.50 -12.89 -16.93
CA VAL A 259 2.44 -12.52 -15.97
C VAL A 259 1.18 -12.10 -16.70
N LYS A 260 0.08 -12.69 -16.27
CA LYS A 260 -1.29 -12.30 -16.56
C LYS A 260 -2.00 -11.95 -15.26
N PHE A 261 -2.93 -11.01 -15.28
CA PHE A 261 -3.70 -10.64 -14.09
C PHE A 261 -5.13 -11.11 -14.21
N SER A 262 -5.63 -11.77 -13.16
CA SER A 262 -6.97 -12.34 -13.08
C SER A 262 -7.66 -11.92 -11.80
N PHE A 263 -8.98 -12.03 -11.80
CA PHE A 263 -9.78 -11.75 -10.61
C PHE A 263 -10.88 -12.80 -10.42
N ASP A 264 -11.31 -12.95 -9.18
CA ASP A 264 -12.49 -13.70 -8.79
C ASP A 264 -13.39 -12.84 -7.91
N ASN A 265 -14.67 -13.15 -7.84
CA ASN A 265 -15.60 -12.49 -6.92
C ASN A 265 -15.38 -13.07 -5.52
N TRP A 266 -15.09 -12.19 -4.56
CA TRP A 266 -14.77 -12.59 -3.19
C TRP A 266 -16.02 -12.59 -2.29
N GLU A 267 -16.68 -11.43 -2.25
CA GLU A 267 -17.87 -11.16 -1.45
C GLU A 267 -18.77 -10.18 -2.16
N SER A 268 -20.08 -10.29 -1.95
CA SER A 268 -21.07 -9.32 -2.40
C SER A 268 -22.14 -9.17 -1.34
N ILE A 269 -22.53 -7.92 -1.09
CA ILE A 269 -23.68 -7.56 -0.27
C ILE A 269 -24.71 -6.98 -1.22
N ASN A 270 -25.78 -7.72 -1.46
CA ASN A 270 -26.81 -7.32 -2.40
C ASN A 270 -27.81 -6.35 -1.74
N PRO A 271 -28.52 -5.53 -2.54
CA PRO A 271 -29.67 -4.77 -2.06
C PRO A 271 -30.72 -5.74 -1.48
N GLY A 272 -30.90 -5.72 -0.16
CA GLY A 272 -31.84 -6.62 0.54
C GLY A 272 -31.20 -7.46 1.65
N ASP A 273 -29.90 -7.75 1.58
CA ASP A 273 -29.16 -8.51 2.61
C ASP A 273 -28.82 -7.68 3.86
N ALA A 274 -29.58 -6.61 4.11
CA ALA A 274 -29.30 -5.56 5.08
C ALA A 274 -27.84 -5.09 5.01
N TYR A 275 -27.54 -4.26 4.01
CA TYR A 275 -26.25 -3.57 3.86
C TYR A 275 -25.88 -2.82 5.14
N SER A 276 -25.16 -3.53 6.00
CA SER A 276 -24.90 -3.17 7.38
C SER A 276 -23.45 -2.79 7.54
N SER A 277 -23.22 -1.85 8.46
CA SER A 277 -21.87 -1.44 8.82
C SER A 277 -21.07 -2.65 9.30
N ALA A 278 -21.70 -3.55 10.08
CA ALA A 278 -21.09 -4.77 10.60
C ALA A 278 -20.49 -5.64 9.51
N LYS A 279 -21.29 -6.01 8.48
CA LYS A 279 -20.85 -6.93 7.43
C LYS A 279 -19.76 -6.30 6.57
N THR A 280 -19.92 -5.04 6.16
CA THR A 280 -18.94 -4.34 5.33
C THR A 280 -17.62 -4.12 6.08
N THR A 281 -17.68 -3.65 7.33
CA THR A 281 -16.49 -3.45 8.16
C THR A 281 -15.78 -4.78 8.42
N LYS A 282 -16.53 -5.86 8.68
CA LYS A 282 -15.96 -7.20 8.84
C LYS A 282 -15.16 -7.63 7.61
N ILE A 283 -15.74 -7.52 6.42
CA ILE A 283 -15.06 -7.88 5.16
C ILE A 283 -13.78 -7.04 4.99
N VAL A 284 -13.88 -5.73 5.16
CA VAL A 284 -12.75 -4.81 4.97
C VAL A 284 -11.63 -5.11 5.96
N TYR A 285 -11.93 -5.33 7.24
CA TYR A 285 -10.92 -5.68 8.22
C TYR A 285 -10.20 -6.98 7.91
N HIS A 286 -10.91 -8.04 7.49
CA HIS A 286 -10.27 -9.29 7.12
C HIS A 286 -9.29 -9.11 5.94
N ILE A 287 -9.62 -8.22 5.01
CA ILE A 287 -8.72 -7.85 3.91
C ILE A 287 -7.51 -7.07 4.44
N LEU A 288 -7.73 -6.08 5.30
CA LEU A 288 -6.69 -5.17 5.76
C LEU A 288 -5.72 -5.83 6.74
N PHE A 289 -6.24 -6.48 7.77
CA PHE A 289 -5.43 -6.98 8.88
C PHE A 289 -5.12 -8.47 8.72
N ASP A 290 -6.12 -9.31 8.53
CA ASP A 290 -5.90 -10.76 8.48
C ASP A 290 -5.19 -11.20 7.20
N TYR A 291 -5.44 -10.53 6.07
CA TYR A 291 -4.67 -10.70 4.85
C TYR A 291 -3.49 -9.72 4.75
N GLY A 292 -3.78 -8.41 4.70
CA GLY A 292 -2.76 -7.38 4.44
C GLY A 292 -1.62 -7.42 5.46
N VAL A 293 -1.93 -7.18 6.73
CA VAL A 293 -0.91 -7.11 7.80
C VAL A 293 -0.35 -8.50 8.16
N ASN A 294 -1.19 -9.53 8.26
CA ASN A 294 -0.75 -10.83 8.80
C ASN A 294 -0.16 -11.78 7.74
N LYS A 295 -0.42 -11.56 6.44
CA LYS A 295 0.08 -12.43 5.36
C LYS A 295 0.92 -11.69 4.33
N LEU A 296 0.39 -10.60 3.75
CA LEU A 296 1.08 -9.90 2.66
C LEU A 296 2.28 -9.08 3.15
N LEU A 297 2.15 -8.35 4.25
CA LEU A 297 3.24 -7.52 4.77
C LEU A 297 4.50 -8.34 5.12
N PRO A 298 4.45 -9.47 5.86
CA PRO A 298 5.63 -10.29 6.12
C PRO A 298 6.32 -10.76 4.83
N LEU A 299 5.53 -11.19 3.83
CA LEU A 299 6.03 -11.60 2.51
C LEU A 299 6.80 -10.46 1.82
N LEU A 300 6.23 -9.25 1.79
CA LEU A 300 6.87 -8.09 1.18
C LEU A 300 8.09 -7.60 1.95
N ARG A 301 8.08 -7.70 3.28
CA ARG A 301 9.25 -7.36 4.14
C ARG A 301 10.42 -8.28 3.87
N ASP A 302 10.17 -9.59 3.83
CA ASP A 302 11.21 -10.59 3.54
C ASP A 302 11.78 -10.38 2.15
N CYS A 303 10.91 -10.14 1.16
CA CYS A 303 11.31 -9.82 -0.20
C CYS A 303 12.17 -8.56 -0.27
N THR A 304 11.77 -7.49 0.43
CA THR A 304 12.50 -6.21 0.45
C THR A 304 13.88 -6.37 1.04
N ARG A 305 14.00 -7.05 2.19
CA ARG A 305 15.31 -7.33 2.80
C ARG A 305 16.20 -8.14 1.88
N LYS A 306 15.66 -9.15 1.20
CA LYS A 306 16.43 -9.97 0.25
C LYS A 306 16.92 -9.13 -0.93
N LEU A 307 16.05 -8.29 -1.48
CA LEU A 307 16.40 -7.38 -2.57
C LEU A 307 17.50 -6.40 -2.18
N LEU A 308 17.38 -5.77 -1.01
CA LEU A 308 18.40 -4.86 -0.48
C LEU A 308 19.73 -5.58 -0.30
N LYS A 309 19.75 -6.80 0.25
CA LYS A 309 20.99 -7.60 0.37
C LYS A 309 21.63 -7.89 -0.99
N ILE A 310 20.84 -8.28 -1.99
CA ILE A 310 21.34 -8.57 -3.35
C ILE A 310 21.93 -7.31 -3.98
N LYS A 311 21.16 -6.20 -3.98
CA LYS A 311 21.55 -4.98 -4.69
C LYS A 311 22.63 -4.21 -3.95
N LEU A 312 22.61 -4.14 -2.62
CA LEU A 312 23.67 -3.50 -1.83
C LEU A 312 24.95 -4.33 -1.79
N GLY A 313 24.86 -5.67 -1.83
CA GLY A 313 26.05 -6.51 -1.99
C GLY A 313 26.72 -6.37 -3.35
N GLN A 314 25.98 -5.91 -4.36
CA GLN A 314 26.46 -5.59 -5.71
C GLN A 314 26.94 -4.14 -5.86
N ILE A 315 26.51 -3.24 -4.96
CA ILE A 315 27.01 -1.87 -4.87
C ILE A 315 28.29 -1.94 -4.02
N SER A 316 29.47 -1.84 -4.64
CA SER A 316 30.74 -1.68 -3.90
C SER A 316 30.52 -0.74 -2.72
N PRO A 317 30.94 -1.10 -1.51
CA PRO A 317 30.61 -0.33 -0.32
C PRO A 317 31.07 1.11 -0.56
N PRO A 318 30.17 2.11 -0.51
CA PRO A 318 30.61 3.47 -0.29
C PRO A 318 31.36 3.43 1.03
N ARG A 319 32.48 4.16 1.12
CA ARG A 319 33.24 4.35 2.36
C ARG A 319 32.35 5.02 3.41
N PHE A 320 31.46 4.26 4.05
CA PHE A 320 30.55 4.73 5.10
C PHE A 320 31.31 5.14 6.37
N HIS A 321 32.60 4.79 6.46
CA HIS A 321 33.48 5.26 7.54
C HIS A 321 34.03 6.68 7.37
N THR A 322 33.79 7.38 6.26
CA THR A 322 34.33 8.75 6.09
C THR A 322 33.36 9.88 6.44
N TYR A 323 32.04 9.67 6.39
CA TYR A 323 31.09 10.78 6.63
C TYR A 323 30.85 11.09 8.12
N TYR A 324 30.80 10.06 8.98
CA TYR A 324 30.72 10.26 10.44
C TYR A 324 32.06 10.76 11.04
N ASN A 325 33.20 10.39 10.44
CA ASN A 325 34.50 10.95 10.82
C ASN A 325 34.67 12.42 10.35
N SER A 326 34.03 12.84 9.26
CA SER A 326 34.03 14.25 8.82
C SER A 326 33.08 15.16 9.59
N LEU A 327 32.14 14.60 10.35
CA LEU A 327 31.23 15.35 11.24
C LEU A 327 31.80 15.57 12.66
N GLY A 328 33.06 15.21 12.91
CA GLY A 328 33.78 15.63 14.11
C GLY A 328 33.28 15.04 15.45
N LEU A 329 32.37 14.06 15.43
CA LEU A 329 31.95 13.35 16.64
C LEU A 329 32.97 12.26 16.99
N ARG A 330 34.15 12.69 17.45
CA ARG A 330 35.08 11.82 18.17
C ARG A 330 34.42 11.40 19.47
N ALA A 331 34.15 10.10 19.61
CA ALA A 331 34.13 9.46 20.91
C ALA A 331 35.47 9.77 21.60
N GLY A 332 35.40 10.34 22.81
CA GLY A 332 36.56 10.76 23.57
C GLY A 332 37.52 9.59 23.79
N THR A 333 38.66 9.63 23.10
CA THR A 333 39.85 8.95 23.57
C THR A 333 40.42 9.78 24.71
N ALA A 334 40.30 9.24 25.92
CA ALA A 334 41.00 9.75 27.09
C ALA A 334 42.49 9.83 26.78
N GLN A 335 43.03 11.05 26.89
CA GLN A 335 44.45 11.32 26.82
C GLN A 335 45.16 10.57 27.96
N GLN A 336 46.13 9.73 27.61
CA GLN A 336 47.23 9.40 28.51
C GLN A 336 48.11 10.65 28.64
N THR A 337 48.05 11.31 29.80
CA THR A 337 49.06 12.27 30.22
C THR A 337 50.25 11.49 30.76
N GLN A 338 51.40 11.62 30.07
CA GLN A 338 52.70 11.30 30.65
C GLN A 338 53.04 12.39 31.68
N GLN A 339 53.28 11.99 32.93
CA GLN A 339 54.18 12.71 33.84
C GLN A 339 55.14 11.70 34.46
N ALA A 340 56.43 11.99 34.32
CA ALA A 340 57.53 11.30 34.95
C ALA A 340 57.70 11.81 36.39
N GLY A 341 58.01 10.90 37.32
CA GLY A 341 58.40 11.25 38.69
C GLY A 341 58.47 10.03 39.61
N ASN A 342 59.70 9.63 39.94
CA ASN A 342 60.13 8.52 40.81
C ASN A 342 59.38 8.38 42.15
N GLY A 343 59.26 7.15 42.65
CA GLY A 343 58.97 6.89 44.07
C GLY A 343 58.57 5.45 44.42
N THR A 344 59.56 4.68 44.84
CA THR A 344 59.59 3.36 45.52
C THR A 344 58.38 2.88 46.36
N ASN A 345 58.05 1.59 46.16
CA ASN A 345 57.84 0.51 47.16
C ASN A 345 56.52 0.33 47.97
N ILE A 346 56.13 -0.96 48.04
CA ILE A 346 55.44 -1.73 49.12
C ILE A 346 53.93 -2.05 49.00
N SER A 347 53.69 -3.37 48.77
CA SER A 347 52.67 -4.31 49.28
C SER A 347 51.18 -3.93 49.49
N GLY A 348 50.29 -4.89 49.17
CA GLY A 348 49.20 -5.24 50.09
C GLY A 348 47.80 -5.46 49.50
N SER A 349 47.39 -6.73 49.47
CA SER A 349 46.06 -7.27 49.87
C SER A 349 44.73 -6.80 49.24
N GLN A 350 44.06 -7.79 48.61
CA GLN A 350 42.70 -8.30 48.87
C GLN A 350 41.47 -7.38 49.07
N GLY A 351 40.36 -7.74 48.40
CA GLY A 351 38.97 -7.54 48.88
C GLY A 351 37.96 -7.21 47.76
N LYS A 352 37.20 -8.19 47.25
CA LYS A 352 35.75 -8.42 47.50
C LYS A 352 34.84 -7.20 47.18
N ARG A 353 34.05 -7.22 46.10
CA ARG A 353 32.70 -7.85 45.89
C ARG A 353 31.53 -6.89 46.18
N THR A 354 30.43 -7.17 45.45
CA THR A 354 29.01 -6.72 45.53
C THR A 354 28.71 -5.30 45.02
N ALA A 355 28.04 -5.11 43.87
CA ALA A 355 26.64 -5.43 43.53
C ALA A 355 25.63 -4.62 44.37
N ASP A 356 24.94 -3.66 43.75
CA ASP A 356 23.49 -3.79 43.56
C ASP A 356 22.91 -2.75 42.59
N GLN A 357 21.93 -3.25 41.83
CA GLN A 357 21.08 -2.54 40.90
C GLN A 357 19.82 -2.03 41.63
N SER A 358 19.33 -0.85 41.25
CA SER A 358 17.90 -0.63 40.99
C SER A 358 17.69 0.78 40.46
N PHE A 359 17.22 0.90 39.22
CA PHE A 359 16.62 2.13 38.70
C PHE A 359 15.17 1.85 38.33
N ALA A 360 14.30 2.59 39.00
CA ALA A 360 12.86 2.57 38.86
C ALA A 360 12.41 3.19 37.53
N SER A 361 11.25 2.72 37.09
CA SER A 361 10.46 3.18 35.96
C SER A 361 9.99 4.63 36.13
N ILE A 362 9.96 5.39 35.02
CA ILE A 362 9.19 6.63 34.92
C ILE A 362 8.28 6.50 33.70
N ALA A 363 6.98 6.59 33.98
CA ALA A 363 5.91 6.72 33.01
C ALA A 363 5.37 8.17 33.03
N SER A 364 4.70 8.51 31.93
CA SER A 364 3.77 9.63 31.69
C SER A 364 4.35 11.00 31.31
N GLU A 365 3.95 11.52 30.14
CA GLU A 365 2.79 12.41 30.00
C GLU A 365 2.42 12.69 28.51
N PRO A 366 1.12 12.87 28.16
CA PRO A 366 0.67 13.22 26.82
C PRO A 366 0.46 14.74 26.62
N ARG A 367 0.91 15.27 25.47
CA ARG A 367 0.74 16.68 25.07
C ARG A 367 -0.68 16.99 24.60
N LYS A 368 -1.33 17.96 25.27
CA LYS A 368 -2.57 18.62 24.84
C LYS A 368 -2.29 19.60 23.69
N ARG A 369 -3.11 19.58 22.64
CA ARG A 369 -3.07 20.51 21.49
C ARG A 369 -4.17 21.56 21.64
N LEU A 370 -3.79 22.84 21.59
CA LEU A 370 -4.65 24.03 21.65
C LEU A 370 -5.59 24.13 20.44
N GLN A 371 -6.89 24.33 20.70
CA GLN A 371 -7.87 24.83 19.74
C GLN A 371 -7.86 26.36 19.77
N ARG A 372 -7.78 27.02 18.60
CA ARG A 372 -8.14 28.43 18.42
C ARG A 372 -9.51 28.51 17.75
N MET A 373 -10.47 29.10 18.45
CA MET A 373 -11.72 29.61 17.90
C MET A 373 -11.47 30.97 17.24
N SER A 374 -12.03 31.18 16.06
CA SER A 374 -12.22 32.52 15.48
C SER A 374 -13.72 32.78 15.37
N VAL A 375 -14.18 33.73 16.18
CA VAL A 375 -15.47 34.38 16.10
C VAL A 375 -15.30 35.57 15.16
N MET A 376 -16.17 35.72 14.16
CA MET A 376 -16.49 37.04 13.61
C MET A 376 -17.98 37.15 13.36
N SER A 377 -18.57 38.08 14.12
CA SER A 377 -19.87 38.72 13.95
C SER A 377 -19.73 40.01 13.14
N SER A 378 -20.87 40.57 12.72
CA SER A 378 -21.12 41.82 11.94
C SER A 378 -20.91 41.65 10.42
N GLN A 379 -21.85 42.05 9.54
CA GLN A 379 -23.03 42.93 9.62
C GLN A 379 -24.29 42.25 9.07
#